data_AF-A0A6J2JSG3-F1
#
_entry.id   AF-A0A6J2JSG3-F1
#
_cell.length_a   1.000
_cell.length_b   1.000
_cell.length_c   1.000
_cell.angle_alpha   90.00
_cell.angle_beta   90.00
_cell.angle_gamma   90.00
#
_symmetry.space_group_name_H-M   'P 1'
#
loop_
_entity.id
_entity.type
_entity.pdbx_description
1 polymer ?
#
loop_
_entity_poly.entity_id
_entity_poly.type
_entity_poly.pdbx_seq_one_letter_code
_entity_poly.pdbx_strand_id
1 'polypeptide(L)'
;MKTVIVCLLALTAVALARPEQYTDKYDTVDLDQLISNRRLLIPYVHCILEKGQCTAEGKELKSHIKEALETNCAKCTKAQKGGTEKMIGHLINHEAEFWEELKAKYDPTNEFTKKYETELKRVTVCTSWFNFNAVTLCACEGHGYESINMNSLIAFCLFAVLAVALARPDDKYTDRYDNVDLDEVLSNSRLLQPYIKCILDTDRCAPDAKELKEHIREALETECAKCTEAQKKGTRRVIGHLINNESESWNELTAKYDPENKFTAKYEKELREIKA
;
A
#
# COMPACT_ATOMS: atom_id res chain seq x y z
N MET A 1 -39.36 9.70 22.17
CA MET A 1 -38.62 8.52 22.72
C MET A 1 -38.49 7.39 21.71
N LYS A 2 -39.58 6.87 21.10
CA LYS A 2 -39.50 5.78 20.10
C LYS A 2 -38.65 6.14 18.87
N THR A 3 -38.73 7.37 18.36
CA THR A 3 -37.92 7.85 17.22
C THR A 3 -36.43 8.01 17.56
N VAL A 4 -36.11 8.46 18.77
CA VAL A 4 -34.73 8.61 19.24
C VAL A 4 -34.05 7.26 19.43
N ILE A 5 -34.79 6.26 19.93
CA ILE A 5 -34.31 4.88 20.09
C ILE A 5 -34.08 4.21 18.72
N VAL A 6 -34.95 4.45 17.74
CA VAL A 6 -34.76 3.93 16.36
C VAL A 6 -33.55 4.58 15.69
N CYS A 7 -33.33 5.89 15.87
CA CYS A 7 -32.13 6.56 15.36
C CYS A 7 -30.83 6.09 16.05
N LEU A 8 -30.87 5.84 17.37
CA LEU A 8 -29.71 5.31 18.11
C LEU A 8 -29.38 3.86 17.71
N LEU A 9 -30.39 3.02 17.49
CA LEU A 9 -30.20 1.64 17.02
C LEU A 9 -29.72 1.57 15.56
N ALA A 10 -30.15 2.53 14.71
CA ALA A 10 -29.64 2.65 13.35
C ALA A 10 -28.18 3.13 13.31
N LEU A 11 -27.81 4.07 14.19
CA LEU A 11 -26.42 4.55 14.31
C LEU A 11 -25.47 3.48 14.85
N THR A 12 -25.90 2.63 15.80
CA THR A 12 -25.08 1.51 16.29
C THR A 12 -24.94 0.38 15.27
N ALA A 13 -25.96 0.14 14.44
CA ALA A 13 -25.87 -0.85 13.35
C ALA A 13 -24.90 -0.42 12.24
N VAL A 14 -24.84 0.87 11.90
CA VAL A 14 -23.89 1.41 10.91
C VAL A 14 -22.45 1.41 11.44
N ALA A 15 -22.24 1.62 12.75
CA ALA A 15 -20.91 1.61 13.35
C ALA A 15 -20.23 0.22 13.37
N LEU A 16 -21.00 -0.87 13.23
CA LEU A 16 -20.49 -2.25 13.23
C LEU A 16 -20.34 -2.86 11.84
N ALA A 17 -20.86 -2.21 10.80
CA ALA A 17 -20.68 -2.65 9.42
C ALA A 17 -19.28 -2.26 8.93
N ARG A 18 -18.27 -3.10 9.24
CA ARG A 18 -17.00 -3.02 8.52
C ARG A 18 -17.26 -3.46 7.07
N PRO A 19 -16.83 -2.68 6.06
CA PRO A 19 -16.89 -3.14 4.69
C PRO A 19 -16.03 -4.40 4.59
N GLU A 20 -16.61 -5.50 4.09
CA GLU A 20 -15.82 -6.67 3.72
C GLU A 20 -14.85 -6.24 2.61
N GLN A 21 -13.55 -6.33 2.87
CA GLN A 21 -12.50 -5.97 1.92
C GLN A 21 -11.73 -7.22 1.50
N TYR A 22 -11.14 -7.19 0.31
CA TYR A 22 -10.16 -8.19 -0.10
C TYR A 22 -8.91 -8.09 0.77
N THR A 23 -8.10 -9.16 0.77
CA THR A 23 -6.83 -9.16 1.51
C THR A 23 -5.91 -8.06 1.00
N ASP A 24 -5.30 -7.34 1.93
CA ASP A 24 -4.28 -6.29 1.73
C ASP A 24 -2.85 -6.84 1.60
N LYS A 25 -2.66 -8.15 1.78
CA LYS A 25 -1.36 -8.83 1.75
C LYS A 25 -0.50 -8.48 0.52
N TYR A 26 -1.16 -8.22 -0.61
CA TYR A 26 -0.50 -7.95 -1.89
C TYR A 26 -0.62 -6.49 -2.35
N ASP A 27 -1.06 -5.56 -1.51
CA ASP A 27 -1.28 -4.16 -1.89
C ASP A 27 0.01 -3.39 -2.20
N THR A 28 1.14 -3.84 -1.64
CA THR A 28 2.45 -3.21 -1.82
C THR A 28 3.31 -3.86 -2.89
N VAL A 29 2.69 -4.53 -3.87
CA VAL A 29 3.43 -5.05 -5.03
C VAL A 29 3.95 -3.85 -5.81
N ASP A 30 5.23 -3.87 -6.18
CA ASP A 30 5.83 -2.81 -7.00
C ASP A 30 5.29 -2.90 -8.43
N LEU A 31 4.16 -2.22 -8.65
CA LEU A 31 3.51 -2.17 -9.95
C LEU A 31 4.34 -1.40 -10.97
N ASP A 32 5.19 -0.46 -10.55
CA ASP A 32 6.09 0.28 -11.44
C ASP A 32 7.15 -0.64 -12.04
N GLN A 33 7.77 -1.47 -11.21
CA GLN A 33 8.72 -2.48 -11.67
C GLN A 33 8.04 -3.51 -12.58
N LEU A 34 6.80 -3.91 -12.25
CA LEU A 34 6.04 -4.88 -13.03
C LEU A 34 5.70 -4.34 -14.44
N ILE A 35 5.16 -3.13 -14.54
CA ILE A 35 4.74 -2.53 -15.83
C ILE A 35 5.93 -2.02 -16.65
N SER A 36 7.03 -1.61 -16.00
CA SER A 36 8.24 -1.19 -16.73
C SER A 36 8.99 -2.36 -17.37
N ASN A 37 8.81 -3.58 -16.83
CA ASN A 37 9.46 -4.78 -17.35
C ASN A 37 8.45 -5.75 -17.96
N ARG A 38 8.31 -5.70 -19.29
CA ARG A 38 7.45 -6.59 -20.05
C ARG A 38 7.66 -8.09 -19.75
N ARG A 39 8.88 -8.52 -19.41
CA ARG A 39 9.17 -9.92 -19.07
C ARG A 39 8.53 -10.34 -17.74
N LEU A 40 8.39 -9.42 -16.79
CA LEU A 40 7.70 -9.65 -15.52
C LEU A 40 6.19 -9.58 -15.68
N LEU A 41 5.68 -8.70 -16.55
CA LEU A 41 4.25 -8.54 -16.82
C LEU A 41 3.63 -9.78 -17.49
N ILE A 42 4.29 -10.37 -18.48
CA ILE A 42 3.75 -11.47 -19.30
C ILE A 42 3.23 -12.65 -18.46
N PRO A 43 3.98 -13.21 -17.49
CA PRO A 43 3.49 -14.28 -16.62
C PRO A 43 2.18 -13.95 -15.88
N TYR A 44 2.00 -12.70 -15.41
CA TYR A 44 0.78 -12.28 -14.73
C TYR A 44 -0.40 -12.22 -15.71
N VAL A 45 -0.20 -11.65 -16.89
CA VAL A 45 -1.25 -11.58 -17.92
C VAL A 45 -1.63 -12.98 -18.40
N HIS A 46 -0.66 -13.85 -18.65
CA HIS A 46 -0.90 -15.25 -19.01
C HIS A 46 -1.63 -16.03 -17.91
N CYS A 47 -1.33 -15.78 -16.63
CA CYS A 47 -2.06 -16.35 -15.51
C CYS A 47 -3.55 -15.97 -15.56
N ILE A 48 -3.85 -14.68 -15.73
CA ILE A 48 -5.22 -14.15 -15.81
C ILE A 48 -5.96 -14.72 -17.03
N LEU A 49 -5.27 -14.82 -18.17
CA LEU A 49 -5.81 -15.42 -19.39
C LEU A 49 -5.88 -16.94 -19.36
N GLU A 50 -5.35 -17.60 -18.34
CA GLU A 50 -5.27 -19.08 -18.22
C GLU A 50 -4.37 -19.75 -19.27
N LYS A 51 -3.39 -19.00 -19.79
CA LYS A 51 -2.39 -19.48 -20.75
C LYS A 51 -1.07 -19.91 -20.10
N GLY A 52 -0.92 -19.72 -18.78
CA GLY A 52 0.33 -20.00 -18.07
C GLY A 52 0.16 -20.26 -16.57
N GLN A 53 1.28 -20.51 -15.90
CA GLN A 53 1.32 -20.70 -14.44
C GLN A 53 1.07 -19.38 -13.70
N CYS A 54 0.46 -19.47 -12.53
CA CYS A 54 0.17 -18.31 -11.69
C CYS A 54 1.07 -18.27 -10.45
N THR A 55 1.62 -17.08 -10.17
CA THR A 55 2.18 -16.73 -8.85
C THR A 55 1.08 -16.66 -7.79
N ALA A 56 1.43 -16.64 -6.51
CA ALA A 56 0.45 -16.53 -5.43
C ALA A 56 -0.42 -15.26 -5.55
N GLU A 57 0.22 -14.13 -5.85
CA GLU A 57 -0.42 -12.84 -6.13
C GLU A 57 -1.35 -12.92 -7.35
N GLY A 58 -0.86 -13.50 -8.46
CA GLY A 58 -1.65 -13.63 -9.69
C GLY A 58 -2.89 -14.51 -9.49
N LYS A 59 -2.81 -15.55 -8.64
CA LYS A 59 -3.98 -16.38 -8.29
C LYS A 59 -5.04 -15.59 -7.53
N GLU A 60 -4.62 -14.80 -6.54
CA GLU A 60 -5.52 -13.96 -5.75
C GLU A 60 -6.23 -12.94 -6.63
N LEU A 61 -5.48 -12.23 -7.49
CA LEU A 61 -6.06 -11.28 -8.44
C LEU A 61 -7.04 -11.98 -9.39
N LYS A 62 -6.64 -13.13 -9.95
CA LYS A 62 -7.47 -13.89 -10.89
C LYS A 62 -8.78 -14.36 -10.28
N SER A 63 -8.80 -14.75 -9.00
CA SER A 63 -10.04 -15.20 -8.34
C SER A 63 -11.05 -14.08 -8.12
N HIS A 64 -10.59 -12.84 -7.93
CA HIS A 64 -11.45 -11.71 -7.59
C HIS A 64 -11.79 -10.79 -8.77
N ILE A 65 -11.07 -10.87 -9.88
CA ILE A 65 -11.20 -9.92 -11.01
C ILE A 65 -12.64 -9.83 -11.56
N LYS A 66 -13.37 -10.96 -11.63
CA LYS A 66 -14.74 -10.98 -12.15
C LYS A 66 -15.71 -10.27 -11.21
N GLU A 67 -15.68 -10.63 -9.92
CA GLU A 67 -16.50 -9.98 -8.89
C GLU A 67 -16.16 -8.48 -8.79
N ALA A 68 -14.87 -8.13 -8.84
CA ALA A 68 -14.42 -6.75 -8.78
C ALA A 68 -14.93 -5.92 -9.96
N LEU A 69 -15.00 -6.47 -11.17
CA LEU A 69 -15.58 -5.78 -12.33
C LEU A 69 -17.10 -5.59 -12.15
N GLU A 70 -17.82 -6.65 -11.79
CA GLU A 70 -19.29 -6.62 -11.61
C GLU A 70 -19.72 -5.68 -10.47
N THR A 71 -18.93 -5.60 -9.40
CA THR A 71 -19.22 -4.76 -8.23
C THR A 71 -18.53 -3.40 -8.26
N ASN A 72 -17.86 -3.06 -9.37
CA ASN A 72 -17.07 -1.83 -9.50
C ASN A 72 -16.11 -1.62 -8.31
N CYS A 73 -15.41 -2.69 -7.94
CA CYS A 73 -14.39 -2.75 -6.90
C CYS A 73 -14.91 -2.33 -5.50
N ALA A 74 -16.13 -2.77 -5.13
CA ALA A 74 -16.75 -2.44 -3.85
C ALA A 74 -15.92 -2.90 -2.64
N LYS A 75 -15.28 -4.07 -2.75
CA LYS A 75 -14.43 -4.69 -1.70
C LYS A 75 -12.94 -4.36 -1.83
N CYS A 76 -12.55 -3.59 -2.84
CA CYS A 76 -11.14 -3.30 -3.09
C CYS A 76 -10.60 -2.24 -2.13
N THR A 77 -9.35 -2.41 -1.73
CA THR A 77 -8.60 -1.39 -0.99
C THR A 77 -8.28 -0.19 -1.88
N LYS A 78 -7.84 0.92 -1.27
CA LYS A 78 -7.42 2.12 -2.03
C LYS A 78 -6.21 1.82 -2.94
N ALA A 79 -5.24 1.05 -2.44
CA ALA A 79 -4.07 0.65 -3.21
C ALA A 79 -4.45 -0.25 -4.40
N GLN A 80 -5.34 -1.22 -4.19
CA GLN A 80 -5.85 -2.08 -5.27
C GLN A 80 -6.55 -1.30 -6.38
N LYS A 81 -7.36 -0.28 -6.02
CA LYS A 81 -8.04 0.57 -7.01
C LYS A 81 -7.03 1.35 -7.86
N GLY A 82 -6.14 2.11 -7.22
CA GLY A 82 -5.13 2.90 -7.95
C GLY A 82 -4.17 2.02 -8.75
N GLY A 83 -3.79 0.87 -8.20
CA GLY A 83 -2.95 -0.11 -8.89
C GLY A 83 -3.62 -0.74 -10.11
N THR A 84 -4.90 -1.08 -10.00
CA THR A 84 -5.71 -1.61 -11.11
C THR A 84 -5.87 -0.57 -12.21
N GLU A 85 -6.18 0.68 -11.86
CA GLU A 85 -6.27 1.79 -12.82
C GLU A 85 -4.95 2.01 -13.58
N LYS A 86 -3.82 1.98 -12.87
CA LYS A 86 -2.48 2.09 -13.45
C LYS A 86 -2.16 0.94 -14.41
N MET A 87 -2.46 -0.29 -14.01
CA MET A 87 -2.25 -1.48 -14.84
C MET A 87 -3.13 -1.47 -16.09
N ILE A 88 -4.42 -1.17 -15.94
CA ILE A 88 -5.36 -1.05 -17.07
C ILE A 88 -4.89 0.05 -18.02
N GLY A 89 -4.49 1.21 -17.49
CA GLY A 89 -3.93 2.30 -18.28
C GLY A 89 -2.71 1.86 -19.09
N HIS A 90 -1.78 1.13 -18.48
CA HIS A 90 -0.62 0.59 -19.18
C HIS A 90 -1.01 -0.39 -20.29
N LEU A 91 -1.93 -1.33 -19.99
CA LEU A 91 -2.39 -2.32 -20.97
C LEU A 91 -3.09 -1.67 -22.18
N ILE A 92 -3.96 -0.68 -21.95
CA ILE A 92 -4.65 0.06 -23.02
C ILE A 92 -3.67 0.80 -23.93
N ASN A 93 -2.65 1.45 -23.34
CA ASN A 93 -1.77 2.35 -24.08
C ASN A 93 -0.55 1.66 -24.71
N HIS A 94 -0.06 0.56 -24.10
CA HIS A 94 1.20 -0.06 -24.49
C HIS A 94 1.09 -1.53 -24.88
N GLU A 95 0.05 -2.26 -24.45
CA GLU A 95 -0.10 -3.70 -24.68
C GLU A 95 -1.47 -4.04 -25.28
N ALA A 96 -1.77 -3.45 -26.45
CA ALA A 96 -3.07 -3.57 -27.11
C ALA A 96 -3.50 -5.03 -27.36
N GLU A 97 -2.56 -5.92 -27.70
CA GLU A 97 -2.84 -7.35 -27.92
C GLU A 97 -3.40 -8.00 -26.64
N PHE A 98 -2.72 -7.80 -25.50
CA PHE A 98 -3.18 -8.34 -24.22
C PHE A 98 -4.49 -7.69 -23.76
N TRP A 99 -4.70 -6.41 -24.05
CA TRP A 99 -5.95 -5.73 -23.74
C TRP A 99 -7.14 -6.34 -24.46
N GLU A 100 -7.04 -6.59 -25.77
CA GLU A 100 -8.12 -7.22 -26.54
C GLU A 100 -8.46 -8.63 -26.04
N GLU A 101 -7.45 -9.43 -25.68
CA GLU A 101 -7.67 -10.76 -25.12
C GLU A 101 -8.37 -10.73 -23.75
N LEU A 102 -7.98 -9.79 -22.89
CA LEU A 102 -8.61 -9.62 -21.57
C LEU A 102 -10.07 -9.17 -21.70
N LYS A 103 -10.37 -8.25 -22.62
CA LYS A 103 -11.74 -7.83 -22.93
C LYS A 103 -12.59 -9.01 -23.39
N ALA A 104 -12.09 -9.78 -24.35
CA ALA A 104 -12.80 -10.95 -24.85
C ALA A 104 -13.12 -11.97 -23.74
N LYS A 105 -12.27 -12.08 -22.71
CA LYS A 105 -12.46 -13.02 -21.59
C LYS A 105 -13.39 -12.51 -20.49
N TYR A 106 -13.24 -11.24 -20.08
CA TYR A 106 -13.89 -10.71 -18.88
C TYR A 106 -15.02 -9.71 -19.15
N ASP A 107 -15.04 -9.07 -20.32
CA ASP A 107 -16.03 -8.06 -20.68
C ASP A 107 -16.47 -8.21 -22.16
N PRO A 108 -17.10 -9.34 -22.53
CA PRO A 108 -17.53 -9.57 -23.92
C PRO A 108 -18.61 -8.57 -24.38
N THR A 109 -19.33 -7.95 -23.46
CA THR A 109 -20.34 -6.91 -23.72
C THR A 109 -19.75 -5.51 -23.91
N ASN A 110 -18.44 -5.34 -23.66
CA ASN A 110 -17.73 -4.05 -23.68
C ASN A 110 -18.39 -2.98 -22.78
N GLU A 111 -19.00 -3.39 -21.67
CA GLU A 111 -19.68 -2.46 -20.76
C GLU A 111 -18.65 -1.71 -19.90
N PHE A 112 -17.71 -2.45 -19.30
CA PHE A 112 -16.67 -1.90 -18.43
C PHE A 112 -15.53 -1.27 -19.21
N THR A 113 -15.19 -1.87 -20.35
CA THR A 113 -14.17 -1.40 -21.30
C THR A 113 -14.44 0.03 -21.73
N LYS A 114 -15.69 0.37 -22.06
CA LYS A 114 -16.03 1.73 -22.52
C LYS A 114 -15.75 2.78 -21.44
N LYS A 115 -16.03 2.45 -20.18
CA LYS A 115 -15.74 3.33 -19.04
C LYS A 115 -14.23 3.57 -18.93
N TYR A 116 -13.43 2.50 -18.85
CA TYR A 116 -11.98 2.62 -18.66
C TYR A 116 -11.25 3.15 -19.89
N GLU A 117 -11.64 2.79 -21.11
CA GLU A 117 -11.07 3.38 -22.32
C GLU A 117 -11.40 4.88 -22.43
N THR A 118 -12.57 5.31 -21.98
CA THR A 118 -12.90 6.75 -21.97
C THR A 118 -12.08 7.51 -20.91
N GLU A 119 -11.93 6.92 -19.72
CA GLU A 119 -11.24 7.52 -18.57
C GLU A 119 -9.71 7.50 -18.71
N LEU A 120 -9.12 6.42 -19.26
CA LEU A 120 -7.67 6.16 -19.19
C LEU A 120 -6.93 6.29 -20.53
N LYS A 121 -7.61 6.14 -21.67
CA LYS A 121 -7.01 6.33 -23.01
C LYS A 121 -6.64 7.81 -23.27
N ARG A 122 -7.17 8.73 -22.46
CA ARG A 122 -6.91 10.17 -22.52
C ARG A 122 -5.80 10.68 -21.60
N VAL A 123 -5.23 9.83 -20.74
CA VAL A 123 -4.21 10.27 -19.76
C VAL A 123 -2.81 10.39 -20.38
N THR A 124 -2.61 9.91 -21.61
CA THR A 124 -1.30 9.87 -22.28
C THR A 124 -0.98 11.09 -23.16
N VAL A 125 -1.41 12.29 -22.77
CA VAL A 125 -0.76 13.53 -23.29
C VAL A 125 -0.60 14.54 -22.16
N CYS A 126 0.51 14.42 -21.42
CA CYS A 126 1.14 15.56 -20.79
C CYS A 126 2.67 15.36 -20.83
N THR A 127 3.22 15.39 -22.04
CA THR A 127 4.67 15.36 -22.25
C THR A 127 5.09 16.46 -23.21
N SER A 128 5.10 17.71 -22.75
CA SER A 128 6.18 18.63 -23.14
C SER A 128 6.20 19.85 -22.23
N TRP A 129 7.40 20.14 -21.72
CA TRP A 129 7.83 21.44 -21.23
C TRP A 129 7.46 22.57 -22.21
N PHE A 130 6.74 23.58 -21.75
CA PHE A 130 6.91 24.95 -22.23
C PHE A 130 6.81 25.95 -21.07
N ASN A 131 7.67 26.96 -21.15
CA ASN A 131 8.06 27.88 -20.09
C ASN A 131 7.37 29.25 -20.30
N PHE A 132 6.90 29.83 -19.19
CA PHE A 132 6.53 31.23 -18.88
C PHE A 132 5.63 32.05 -19.84
N ASN A 133 4.56 32.60 -19.24
CA ASN A 133 3.66 33.70 -19.69
C ASN A 133 2.28 33.41 -20.33
N ALA A 134 1.72 32.21 -20.23
CA ALA A 134 0.27 32.04 -20.28
C ALA A 134 -0.14 30.73 -19.58
N VAL A 135 -0.74 30.85 -18.40
CA VAL A 135 -1.26 29.71 -17.64
C VAL A 135 -2.31 28.98 -18.48
N THR A 136 -2.03 27.75 -18.90
CA THR A 136 -3.07 26.81 -19.34
C THR A 136 -3.38 25.87 -18.17
N LEU A 137 -4.48 26.16 -17.48
CA LEU A 137 -5.14 25.24 -16.56
C LEU A 137 -5.97 24.24 -17.39
N CYS A 138 -5.74 22.95 -17.24
CA CYS A 138 -6.76 21.95 -17.56
C CYS A 138 -7.70 21.86 -16.35
N ALA A 139 -8.86 22.51 -16.44
CA ALA A 139 -9.97 22.31 -15.53
C ALA A 139 -10.78 21.07 -15.97
N CYS A 140 -11.12 20.20 -15.02
CA CYS A 140 -12.22 19.25 -15.20
C CYS A 140 -13.52 19.98 -14.87
N GLU A 141 -14.38 20.22 -15.86
CA GLU A 141 -15.74 20.71 -15.64
C GLU A 141 -16.73 19.54 -15.70
N GLY A 142 -17.63 19.50 -14.71
CA GLY A 142 -18.87 18.73 -14.82
C GLY A 142 -19.50 18.44 -13.47
N HIS A 143 -20.31 19.36 -12.95
CA HIS A 143 -21.55 19.08 -12.21
C HIS A 143 -22.37 20.39 -12.12
N GLY A 144 -23.56 20.40 -12.71
CA GLY A 144 -24.52 21.50 -12.52
C GLY A 144 -25.05 21.52 -11.08
N TYR A 145 -25.20 22.71 -10.51
CA TYR A 145 -25.81 22.89 -9.19
C TYR A 145 -26.87 24.00 -9.24
N GLU A 146 -28.08 23.67 -8.79
CA GLU A 146 -29.12 24.65 -8.46
C GLU A 146 -28.67 25.46 -7.23
N SER A 147 -28.92 26.77 -7.24
CA SER A 147 -28.44 27.76 -6.26
C SER A 147 -28.57 27.33 -4.79
N ILE A 148 -27.46 26.89 -4.19
CA ILE A 148 -27.34 26.52 -2.77
C ILE A 148 -27.04 27.78 -1.95
N ASN A 149 -27.77 27.96 -0.85
CA ASN A 149 -27.72 29.13 0.02
C ASN A 149 -26.34 29.30 0.71
N MET A 150 -25.76 30.50 0.68
CA MET A 150 -24.36 30.77 1.09
C MET A 150 -24.04 30.44 2.56
N ASN A 151 -25.04 30.50 3.46
CA ASN A 151 -24.90 30.06 4.85
C ASN A 151 -24.88 28.53 5.01
N SER A 152 -25.50 27.79 4.09
CA SER A 152 -25.45 26.33 4.05
C SER A 152 -24.09 25.84 3.55
N LEU A 153 -23.46 26.56 2.61
CA LEU A 153 -22.09 26.29 2.16
C LEU A 153 -21.06 26.44 3.29
N ILE A 154 -21.16 27.49 4.11
CA ILE A 154 -20.23 27.70 5.23
C ILE A 154 -20.37 26.59 6.28
N ALA A 155 -21.61 26.21 6.63
CA ALA A 155 -21.86 25.13 7.57
C ALA A 155 -21.37 23.77 7.04
N PHE A 156 -21.60 23.50 5.75
CA PHE A 156 -21.12 22.28 5.10
C PHE A 156 -19.59 22.23 5.02
N CYS A 157 -18.94 23.35 4.67
CA CYS A 157 -17.47 23.45 4.65
C CYS A 157 -16.86 23.25 6.05
N LEU A 158 -17.45 23.83 7.10
CA LEU A 158 -16.97 23.64 8.47
C LEU A 158 -17.13 22.18 8.93
N PHE A 159 -18.24 21.53 8.59
CA PHE A 159 -18.47 20.12 8.91
C PHE A 159 -17.54 19.20 8.11
N ALA A 160 -17.28 19.52 6.84
CA ALA A 160 -16.35 18.79 5.98
C ALA A 160 -14.90 18.92 6.47
N VAL A 161 -14.46 20.10 6.91
CA VAL A 161 -13.13 20.30 7.50
C VAL A 161 -12.96 19.50 8.79
N LEU A 162 -14.00 19.46 9.64
CA LEU A 162 -13.98 18.67 10.87
C LEU A 162 -13.97 17.16 10.59
N ALA A 163 -14.74 16.70 9.60
CA ALA A 163 -14.76 15.31 9.17
C ALA A 163 -13.40 14.88 8.57
N VAL A 164 -12.77 15.72 7.75
CA VAL A 164 -11.43 15.46 7.17
C VAL A 164 -10.34 15.45 8.25
N ALA A 165 -10.45 16.30 9.27
CA ALA A 165 -9.51 16.29 10.39
C ALA A 165 -9.57 14.99 11.21
N LEU A 166 -10.75 14.40 11.34
CA LEU A 166 -10.96 13.14 12.08
C LEU A 166 -10.75 11.89 11.23
N ALA A 167 -10.85 12.00 9.90
CA ALA A 167 -10.72 10.89 8.97
C ALA A 167 -9.31 10.77 8.36
N ARG A 168 -8.26 11.29 9.02
CA ARG A 168 -6.89 11.05 8.56
C ARG A 168 -6.62 9.54 8.62
N PRO A 169 -6.44 8.87 7.47
CA PRO A 169 -5.93 7.50 7.51
C PRO A 169 -4.55 7.56 8.18
N ASP A 170 -4.32 6.68 9.16
CA ASP A 170 -2.98 6.52 9.71
C ASP A 170 -2.06 6.11 8.55
N ASP A 171 -1.14 6.99 8.17
CA ASP A 171 -0.12 6.73 7.15
C ASP A 171 0.91 5.77 7.72
N LYS A 172 0.55 4.48 7.79
CA LYS A 172 1.41 3.41 8.34
C LYS A 172 2.27 2.77 7.25
N TYR A 173 3.39 2.19 7.67
CA TYR A 173 4.18 1.30 6.82
C TYR A 173 3.37 0.07 6.42
N THR A 174 3.79 -0.59 5.34
CA THR A 174 3.14 -1.82 4.88
C THR A 174 3.14 -2.89 5.96
N ASP A 175 2.01 -3.57 6.13
CA ASP A 175 1.81 -4.68 7.05
C ASP A 175 2.05 -6.06 6.40
N ARG A 176 2.51 -6.08 5.13
CA ARG A 176 2.79 -7.31 4.36
C ARG A 176 3.65 -8.31 5.13
N TYR A 177 4.58 -7.81 5.94
CA TYR A 177 5.58 -8.61 6.65
C TYR A 177 5.30 -8.72 8.17
N ASP A 178 4.11 -8.32 8.64
CA ASP A 178 3.78 -8.36 10.06
C ASP A 178 3.62 -9.79 10.61
N ASN A 179 3.42 -10.77 9.72
CA ASN A 179 3.24 -12.19 10.05
C ASN A 179 4.51 -13.04 9.86
N VAL A 180 5.70 -12.42 9.77
CA VAL A 180 6.96 -13.16 9.70
C VAL A 180 7.23 -13.89 11.02
N ASP A 181 7.63 -15.16 10.94
CA ASP A 181 8.03 -15.94 12.10
C ASP A 181 9.42 -15.48 12.59
N LEU A 182 9.41 -14.55 13.55
CA LEU A 182 10.65 -14.02 14.15
C LEU A 182 11.41 -15.08 14.94
N ASP A 183 10.75 -16.13 15.45
CA ASP A 183 11.43 -17.21 16.18
C ASP A 183 12.32 -18.03 15.25
N GLU A 184 11.79 -18.38 14.07
CA GLU A 184 12.57 -19.08 13.05
C GLU A 184 13.76 -18.25 12.57
N VAL A 185 13.55 -16.95 12.31
CA VAL A 185 14.61 -16.07 11.82
C VAL A 185 15.69 -15.84 12.88
N LEU A 186 15.32 -15.56 14.13
CA LEU A 186 16.28 -15.25 15.20
C LEU A 186 17.00 -16.50 15.73
N SER A 187 16.38 -17.68 15.68
CA SER A 187 17.04 -18.93 16.08
C SER A 187 18.01 -19.47 15.01
N ASN A 188 17.92 -18.98 13.77
CA ASN A 188 18.70 -19.47 12.64
C ASN A 188 19.65 -18.41 12.09
N SER A 189 20.93 -18.51 12.47
CA SER A 189 21.97 -17.59 11.99
C SER A 189 22.10 -17.53 10.46
N ARG A 190 21.73 -18.60 9.74
CA ARG A 190 21.76 -18.59 8.25
C ARG A 190 20.67 -17.70 7.65
N LEU A 191 19.56 -17.49 8.36
CA LEU A 191 18.49 -16.59 7.96
C LEU A 191 18.77 -15.17 8.44
N LEU A 192 19.26 -15.00 9.67
CA LEU A 192 19.52 -13.68 10.26
C LEU A 192 20.68 -12.93 9.58
N GLN A 193 21.79 -13.61 9.28
CA GLN A 193 23.01 -12.95 8.76
C GLN A 193 22.82 -12.23 7.41
N PRO A 194 22.10 -12.79 6.41
CA PRO A 194 21.75 -12.05 5.20
C PRO A 194 20.95 -10.76 5.45
N TYR A 195 20.06 -10.74 6.45
CA TYR A 195 19.32 -9.53 6.81
C TYR A 195 20.24 -8.46 7.38
N ILE A 196 21.09 -8.82 8.33
CA ILE A 196 22.09 -7.91 8.93
C ILE A 196 22.98 -7.32 7.84
N LYS A 197 23.53 -8.16 6.95
CA LYS A 197 24.39 -7.73 5.84
C LYS A 197 23.68 -6.81 4.85
N CYS A 198 22.42 -7.09 4.53
CA CYS A 198 21.59 -6.20 3.72
C CYS A 198 21.46 -4.82 4.38
N ILE A 199 21.09 -4.79 5.66
CA ILE A 199 20.91 -3.55 6.44
C ILE A 199 22.24 -2.78 6.53
N LEU A 200 23.38 -3.48 6.60
CA LEU A 200 24.72 -2.88 6.60
C LEU A 200 25.24 -2.47 5.21
N ASP A 201 24.48 -2.65 4.12
CA ASP A 201 24.93 -2.40 2.73
C ASP A 201 26.09 -3.31 2.27
N THR A 202 26.27 -4.48 2.89
CA THR A 202 27.38 -5.41 2.57
C THR A 202 27.00 -6.48 1.55
N ASP A 203 25.72 -6.86 1.48
CA ASP A 203 25.24 -7.90 0.56
C ASP A 203 23.84 -7.52 0.01
N ARG A 204 23.33 -8.32 -0.92
CA ARG A 204 21.99 -8.17 -1.51
C ARG A 204 20.89 -8.26 -0.47
N CYS A 205 19.81 -7.53 -0.72
CA CYS A 205 18.63 -7.51 0.13
C CYS A 205 17.52 -8.40 -0.41
N ALA A 206 16.91 -9.19 0.48
CA ALA A 206 15.59 -9.73 0.25
C ALA A 206 14.53 -8.59 0.28
N PRO A 207 13.36 -8.74 -0.35
CA PRO A 207 12.36 -7.67 -0.45
C PRO A 207 11.88 -7.13 0.92
N ASP A 208 11.71 -8.02 1.90
CA ASP A 208 11.36 -7.69 3.29
C ASP A 208 12.46 -6.90 4.01
N ALA A 209 13.71 -7.37 3.92
CA ALA A 209 14.86 -6.69 4.50
C ALA A 209 15.10 -5.32 3.85
N LYS A 210 14.82 -5.19 2.54
CA LYS A 210 14.90 -3.94 1.80
C LYS A 210 13.88 -2.93 2.31
N GLU A 211 12.61 -3.34 2.45
CA GLU A 211 11.55 -2.50 3.01
C GLU A 211 11.93 -2.00 4.41
N LEU A 212 12.37 -2.90 5.30
CA LEU A 212 12.80 -2.54 6.64
C LEU A 212 13.92 -1.48 6.59
N LYS A 213 14.98 -1.77 5.81
CA LYS A 213 16.17 -0.92 5.70
C LYS A 213 15.87 0.50 5.22
N GLU A 214 14.94 0.66 4.29
CA GLU A 214 14.55 1.98 3.75
C GLU A 214 13.91 2.87 4.82
N HIS A 215 13.22 2.28 5.81
CA HIS A 215 12.49 3.01 6.84
C HIS A 215 13.20 3.15 8.19
N ILE A 216 14.34 2.47 8.44
CA ILE A 216 15.01 2.47 9.76
C ILE A 216 15.28 3.88 10.29
N ARG A 217 15.80 4.78 9.45
CA ARG A 217 16.17 6.14 9.88
C ARG A 217 14.96 6.98 10.28
N GLU A 218 13.94 7.00 9.43
CA GLU A 218 12.69 7.71 9.72
C GLU A 218 12.02 7.12 10.98
N ALA A 219 11.98 5.79 11.11
CA ALA A 219 11.37 5.13 12.25
C ALA A 219 12.11 5.45 13.57
N LEU A 220 13.43 5.58 13.56
CA LEU A 220 14.20 6.01 14.74
C LEU A 220 13.88 7.47 15.10
N GLU A 221 13.90 8.38 14.12
CA GLU A 221 13.65 9.82 14.32
C GLU A 221 12.21 10.12 14.77
N THR A 222 11.24 9.34 14.29
CA THR A 222 9.80 9.54 14.56
C THR A 222 9.24 8.62 15.63
N GLU A 223 10.09 7.85 16.31
CA GLU A 223 9.69 6.84 17.30
C GLU A 223 8.64 5.84 16.75
N CYS A 224 8.84 5.40 15.51
CA CYS A 224 7.99 4.42 14.83
C CYS A 224 6.53 4.89 14.70
N ALA A 225 6.30 6.18 14.46
CA ALA A 225 4.96 6.76 14.36
C ALA A 225 4.07 6.08 13.31
N LYS A 226 4.69 5.62 12.20
CA LYS A 226 4.04 4.90 11.11
C LYS A 226 4.02 3.37 11.29
N CYS A 227 4.59 2.84 12.36
CA CYS A 227 4.67 1.39 12.53
C CYS A 227 3.36 0.80 13.04
N THR A 228 3.08 -0.43 12.61
CA THR A 228 2.01 -1.24 13.21
C THR A 228 2.41 -1.73 14.60
N GLU A 229 1.43 -2.20 15.38
CA GLU A 229 1.73 -2.76 16.71
C GLU A 229 2.52 -4.07 16.62
N ALA A 230 2.30 -4.86 15.56
CA ALA A 230 3.09 -6.05 15.28
C ALA A 230 4.55 -5.69 14.99
N GLN A 231 4.79 -4.67 14.17
CA GLN A 231 6.14 -4.16 13.87
C GLN A 231 6.84 -3.63 15.13
N LYS A 232 6.15 -2.84 15.96
CA LYS A 232 6.74 -2.34 17.22
C LYS A 232 7.15 -3.48 18.15
N LYS A 233 6.30 -4.50 18.30
CA LYS A 233 6.60 -5.67 19.13
C LYS A 233 7.73 -6.51 18.54
N GLY A 234 7.69 -6.75 17.23
CA GLY A 234 8.70 -7.52 16.50
C GLY A 234 10.07 -6.87 16.57
N THR A 235 10.15 -5.57 16.27
CA THR A 235 11.39 -4.79 16.32
C THR A 235 12.03 -4.80 17.70
N ARG A 236 11.24 -4.65 18.79
CA ARG A 236 11.76 -4.78 20.16
C ARG A 236 12.41 -6.14 20.40
N ARG A 237 11.78 -7.21 19.93
CA ARG A 237 12.30 -8.58 20.08
C ARG A 237 13.59 -8.80 19.30
N VAL A 238 13.63 -8.35 18.05
CA VAL A 238 14.81 -8.44 17.18
C VAL A 238 15.97 -7.65 17.79
N ILE A 239 15.75 -6.41 18.21
CA ILE A 239 16.80 -5.58 18.83
C ILE A 239 17.28 -6.23 20.14
N GLY A 240 16.38 -6.72 20.99
CA GLY A 240 16.76 -7.44 22.21
C GLY A 240 17.62 -8.67 21.92
N HIS A 241 17.29 -9.44 20.88
CA HIS A 241 18.12 -10.57 20.46
C HIS A 241 19.50 -10.12 19.95
N LEU A 242 19.57 -9.06 19.13
CA LEU A 242 20.83 -8.54 18.60
C LEU A 242 21.76 -8.04 19.71
N ILE A 243 21.23 -7.30 20.68
CA ILE A 243 22.01 -6.80 21.82
C ILE A 243 22.57 -7.94 22.67
N ASN A 244 21.77 -8.98 22.91
CA ASN A 244 22.11 -10.05 23.84
C ASN A 244 22.93 -11.19 23.21
N ASN A 245 22.78 -11.45 21.91
CA ASN A 245 23.38 -12.60 21.23
C ASN A 245 24.32 -12.24 20.07
N GLU A 246 24.16 -11.08 19.43
CA GLU A 246 24.88 -10.68 18.20
C GLU A 246 25.60 -9.34 18.39
N SER A 247 26.44 -9.24 19.42
CA SER A 247 27.06 -7.99 19.87
C SER A 247 27.94 -7.31 18.81
N GLU A 248 28.63 -8.08 17.97
CA GLU A 248 29.43 -7.56 16.86
C GLU A 248 28.54 -6.86 15.82
N SER A 249 27.49 -7.56 15.36
CA SER A 249 26.52 -6.99 14.42
C SER A 249 25.77 -5.78 15.00
N TRP A 250 25.45 -5.80 16.30
CA TRP A 250 24.83 -4.67 16.98
C TRP A 250 25.73 -3.43 16.96
N ASN A 251 27.04 -3.59 17.19
CA ASN A 251 27.99 -2.47 17.16
C ASN A 251 28.12 -1.87 15.75
N GLU A 252 28.10 -2.70 14.70
CA GLU A 252 28.11 -2.21 13.31
C GLU A 252 26.83 -1.44 12.95
N LEU A 253 25.68 -1.96 13.38
CA LEU A 253 24.37 -1.34 13.14
C LEU A 253 24.26 0.01 13.84
N THR A 254 24.66 0.08 15.12
CA THR A 254 24.65 1.33 15.89
C THR A 254 25.61 2.36 15.32
N ALA A 255 26.82 1.96 14.91
CA ALA A 255 27.76 2.87 14.25
C ALA A 255 27.18 3.47 12.95
N LYS A 256 26.32 2.73 12.23
CA LYS A 256 25.71 3.17 10.99
C LYS A 256 24.47 4.06 11.20
N TYR A 257 23.56 3.65 12.08
CA TYR A 257 22.24 4.28 12.22
C TYR A 257 22.13 5.24 13.40
N ASP A 258 22.98 5.08 14.42
CA ASP A 258 22.97 5.89 15.63
C ASP A 258 24.41 6.23 16.12
N PRO A 259 25.22 6.91 15.28
CA PRO A 259 26.61 7.23 15.63
C PRO A 259 26.74 8.16 16.84
N GLU A 260 25.71 8.94 17.15
CA GLU A 260 25.65 9.83 18.31
C GLU A 260 25.10 9.14 19.57
N ASN A 261 24.74 7.86 19.49
CA ASN A 261 24.17 7.07 20.58
C ASN A 261 22.91 7.72 21.21
N LYS A 262 22.09 8.39 20.39
CA LYS A 262 20.87 9.08 20.83
C LYS A 262 19.74 8.09 21.15
N PHE A 263 19.60 7.05 20.34
CA PHE A 263 18.48 6.11 20.42
C PHE A 263 18.86 4.85 21.20
N THR A 264 20.08 4.36 21.00
CA THR A 264 20.63 3.18 21.66
C THR A 264 20.67 3.40 23.16
N ALA A 265 21.17 4.54 23.64
CA ALA A 265 21.14 4.88 25.07
C ALA A 265 19.72 4.89 25.68
N LYS A 266 18.67 5.22 24.91
CA LYS A 266 17.28 5.25 25.37
C LYS A 266 16.73 3.85 25.62
N TYR A 267 17.04 2.89 24.74
CA TYR A 267 16.38 1.57 24.74
C TYR A 267 17.27 0.42 25.19
N GLU A 268 18.59 0.57 25.17
CA GLU A 268 19.53 -0.50 25.46
C GLU A 268 19.32 -1.12 26.85
N LYS A 269 19.00 -0.29 27.86
CA LYS A 269 18.70 -0.79 29.21
C LYS A 269 17.42 -1.64 29.25
N GLU A 270 16.35 -1.19 28.61
CA GLU A 270 15.08 -1.91 28.52
C GLU A 270 15.25 -3.24 27.77
N LEU A 271 15.99 -3.22 26.66
CA LEU A 271 16.08 -4.35 25.75
C LEU A 271 17.10 -5.42 26.18
N ARG A 272 18.13 -5.05 26.97
CA ARG A 272 19.03 -6.02 27.63
C ARG A 272 18.29 -6.90 28.64
N GLU A 273 17.20 -6.41 29.22
CA GLU A 273 16.38 -7.16 30.17
C GLU A 273 15.41 -8.12 29.47
N ILE A 274 15.09 -7.87 28.19
CA ILE A 274 14.31 -8.79 27.36
C ILE A 274 15.23 -9.92 26.89
N LYS A 275 15.29 -11.00 27.67
CA LYS A 275 15.89 -12.25 27.23
C LYS A 275 15.00 -12.85 26.12
N ALA A 276 15.63 -13.09 24.97
CA ALA A 276 15.00 -13.72 23.81
C ALA A 276 14.42 -15.10 24.14
#